data_AF-A0A498BYH7-F1
#
_entry.id   AF-A0A498BYH7-F1
#
_cell.length_a   1.000
_cell.length_b   1.000
_cell.length_c   1.000
_cell.angle_alpha   90.00
_cell.angle_beta   90.00
_cell.angle_gamma   90.00
#
_symmetry.space_group_name_H-M   'P 1'
#
loop_
_entity.id
_entity.type
_entity.pdbx_description
1 polymer ?
#
loop_
_entity_poly.entity_id
_entity_poly.type
_entity_poly.pdbx_seq_one_letter_code
_entity_poly.pdbx_strand_id
1 'polypeptide(L)'
;MSVALITGAARADSIAAGIVPRLAADGWDVVTSDLDGCDYACDLSTPEGPGELVRRVIADRGRLDALVLCHAHDVESTPAPAIP
;
A
#
# COMPACT_ATOMS: atom_id res chain seq x y z
N MET A 1 19.05 8.45 0.44
CA MET A 1 18.38 7.26 1.02
C MET A 1 17.30 6.85 0.04
N SER A 2 17.14 5.56 -0.25
CA SER A 2 16.11 5.10 -1.19
C SER A 2 14.77 4.98 -0.47
N VAL A 3 13.68 5.42 -1.11
CA VAL A 3 12.34 5.43 -0.52
C VAL A 3 11.53 4.26 -1.04
N ALA A 4 10.92 3.50 -0.13
CA ALA A 4 10.01 2.40 -0.44
C ALA A 4 8.61 2.67 0.14
N LEU A 5 7.58 2.62 -0.72
CA LEU A 5 6.18 2.67 -0.30
C LEU A 5 5.61 1.24 -0.22
N ILE A 6 5.01 0.90 0.92
CA ILE A 6 4.44 -0.43 1.17
C ILE A 6 2.96 -0.26 1.54
N THR A 7 2.06 -0.91 0.79
CA THR A 7 0.62 -0.86 1.07
C THR A 7 0.14 -2.07 1.88
N GLY A 8 -0.96 -1.92 2.64
CA GLY A 8 -1.55 -2.98 3.48
C GLY A 8 -0.80 -3.23 4.80
N ALA A 9 -0.18 -2.20 5.35
CA ALA A 9 0.74 -2.30 6.49
C ALA A 9 0.11 -1.99 7.87
N ALA A 10 -1.19 -1.75 7.98
CA ALA A 10 -1.82 -1.37 9.25
C ALA A 10 -1.97 -2.53 10.25
N ARG A 11 -1.93 -3.79 9.78
CA ARG A 11 -2.09 -4.98 10.62
C ARG A 11 -0.75 -5.66 10.88
N ALA A 12 -0.48 -6.00 12.14
CA ALA A 12 0.79 -6.61 12.56
C ALA A 12 1.03 -8.03 12.01
N ASP A 13 -0.04 -8.72 11.59
CA ASP A 13 -0.02 -10.03 10.96
C ASP A 13 -0.08 -9.97 9.42
N SER A 14 -0.01 -8.78 8.82
CA SER A 14 0.04 -8.65 7.37
C SER A 14 1.41 -9.05 6.81
N ILE A 15 1.44 -9.45 5.53
CA ILE A 15 2.70 -9.70 4.82
C ILE A 15 3.56 -8.41 4.80
N ALA A 16 2.93 -7.24 4.64
CA ALA A 16 3.62 -5.96 4.66
C ALA A 16 4.34 -5.71 6.01
N ALA A 17 3.74 -6.09 7.14
CA ALA A 17 4.37 -5.96 8.46
C ALA A 17 5.65 -6.81 8.60
N GLY A 18 5.78 -7.90 7.84
CA GLY A 18 7.02 -8.67 7.74
C GLY A 18 8.09 -8.03 6.83
N ILE A 19 7.68 -7.24 5.83
CA ILE A 19 8.57 -6.60 4.86
C ILE A 19 9.19 -5.31 5.43
N VAL A 20 8.38 -4.48 6.09
CA VAL A 20 8.79 -3.18 6.67
C VAL A 20 10.09 -3.26 7.50
N PRO A 21 10.21 -4.11 8.54
CA PRO A 21 11.41 -4.13 9.37
C PRO A 21 12.65 -4.61 8.62
N ARG A 22 12.48 -5.49 7.62
CA ARG A 22 13.59 -6.00 6.81
C ARG A 22 14.19 -4.90 5.93
N LEU A 23 13.35 -4.11 5.25
CA LEU A 23 13.80 -3.00 4.40
C LEU A 23 14.39 -1.85 5.23
N ALA A 24 13.78 -1.53 6.38
CA ALA A 24 14.33 -0.54 7.30
C ALA A 24 15.73 -0.95 7.80
N ALA A 25 15.92 -2.23 8.14
CA ALA A 25 17.24 -2.78 8.52
C ALA A 25 18.27 -2.74 7.38
N ASP A 26 17.83 -2.76 6.11
CA ASP A 26 18.69 -2.56 4.93
C ASP A 26 18.99 -1.07 4.65
N GLY A 27 18.48 -0.15 5.47
CA GLY A 27 18.75 1.29 5.35
C GLY A 27 17.82 2.03 4.39
N TRP A 28 16.65 1.46 4.07
CA TRP A 28 15.62 2.15 3.28
C TRP A 28 14.81 3.13 4.15
N ASP A 29 14.39 4.24 3.54
CA ASP A 29 13.32 5.09 4.09
C ASP A 29 11.99 4.44 3.72
N VAL A 30 11.39 3.73 4.68
CA VAL A 30 10.16 2.99 4.47
C VAL A 30 8.98 3.85 4.87
N VAL A 31 8.02 4.00 3.97
CA VAL A 31 6.73 4.63 4.24
C VAL A 31 5.58 3.67 3.96
N THR A 32 4.54 3.75 4.76
CA THR A 32 3.42 2.80 4.77
C THR A 32 2.11 3.44 4.34
N SER A 33 1.23 2.64 3.73
CA SER A 33 -0.12 3.05 3.40
C SER A 33 -1.14 1.94 3.65
N ASP A 34 -2.31 2.33 4.11
CA ASP A 34 -3.50 1.51 4.37
C ASP A 34 -4.69 2.48 4.51
N LEU A 35 -5.88 1.97 4.86
CA LEU A 35 -7.04 2.84 5.12
C LEU A 35 -6.79 3.83 6.27
N ASP A 36 -6.10 3.38 7.33
CA ASP A 36 -5.70 4.17 8.49
C ASP A 36 -4.44 3.59 9.14
N GLY A 37 -4.00 4.15 10.28
CA GLY A 37 -2.94 3.54 11.11
C GLY A 37 -1.54 3.49 10.49
N CYS A 38 -1.27 4.26 9.43
CA CYS A 38 -0.04 4.25 8.65
C CYS A 38 0.42 5.69 8.33
N ASP A 39 1.58 5.83 7.69
CA ASP A 39 2.14 7.14 7.31
C ASP A 39 1.23 7.89 6.31
N TYR A 40 0.62 7.16 5.38
CA TYR A 40 -0.26 7.69 4.35
C TYR A 40 -1.58 6.90 4.28
N ALA A 41 -2.60 7.39 4.99
CA ALA A 41 -3.97 6.89 4.81
C ALA A 41 -4.43 7.08 3.35
N CYS A 42 -4.92 6.01 2.73
CA CYS A 42 -5.42 5.98 1.35
C CYS A 42 -6.40 4.83 1.13
N ASP A 43 -7.57 5.14 0.54
CA ASP A 43 -8.48 4.13 0.00
C ASP A 43 -8.11 3.79 -1.45
N LEU A 44 -7.45 2.64 -1.61
CA LEU A 44 -7.00 2.11 -2.90
C LEU A 44 -8.12 1.44 -3.71
N SER A 45 -9.35 1.35 -3.18
CA SER A 45 -10.52 0.88 -3.95
C SER A 45 -11.08 1.96 -4.88
N THR A 46 -10.74 3.23 -4.62
CA THR A 46 -11.13 4.35 -5.47
C THR A 46 -10.25 4.42 -6.73
N PRO A 47 -10.81 4.82 -7.89
CA PRO A 47 -10.02 4.99 -9.11
C PRO A 47 -8.86 6.00 -8.96
N GLU A 48 -9.05 7.05 -8.16
CA GLU A 48 -8.09 8.13 -7.97
C GLU A 48 -7.04 7.85 -6.88
N GLY A 49 -7.39 7.03 -5.89
CA GLY A 49 -6.60 6.78 -4.67
C GLY A 49 -5.13 6.41 -4.94
N PRO A 50 -4.83 5.40 -5.77
CA PRO A 50 -3.44 5.02 -6.05
C PRO A 50 -2.60 6.17 -6.62
N GLY A 51 -3.18 6.96 -7.53
CA GLY A 51 -2.50 8.10 -8.14
C GLY A 51 -2.28 9.26 -7.18
N GLU A 52 -3.22 9.49 -6.26
CA GLU A 52 -3.09 10.48 -5.19
C GLU A 52 -2.02 10.10 -4.16
N LEU A 53 -2.00 8.83 -3.75
CA LEU A 53 -1.00 8.31 -2.81
C LEU A 53 0.42 8.50 -3.35
N VAL A 54 0.68 8.08 -4.59
CA VAL A 54 2.00 8.21 -5.21
C VAL A 54 2.41 9.68 -5.31
N ARG A 55 1.50 10.57 -5.73
CA ARG A 55 1.79 12.02 -5.80
C ARG A 55 2.13 12.61 -4.44
N ARG A 56 1.40 12.24 -3.38
CA ARG A 56 1.67 12.69 -2.01
C ARG A 56 3.04 12.24 -1.53
N VAL A 57 3.37 10.96 -1.69
CA VAL A 57 4.68 10.41 -1.27
C VAL A 57 5.82 11.08 -2.04
N ILE A 58 5.66 11.30 -3.34
CA ILE A 58 6.66 12.00 -4.15
C ILE A 58 6.80 13.47 -3.72
N ALA A 59 5.71 14.16 -3.40
CA ALA A 59 5.76 15.54 -2.92
C ALA A 59 6.52 15.65 -1.58
N ASP A 60 6.29 14.71 -0.67
CA ASP A 60 6.87 14.73 0.69
C ASP A 60 8.30 14.18 0.75
N ARG A 61 8.64 13.20 -0.10
CA ARG A 61 9.92 12.46 -0.07
C ARG A 61 10.80 12.67 -1.32
N GLY A 62 10.30 13.38 -2.33
CA GLY A 62 11.01 13.72 -3.57
C GLY A 62 10.93 12.64 -4.65
N ARG A 63 11.41 11.43 -4.39
CA ARG A 63 11.37 10.31 -5.35
C ARG A 63 10.94 9.03 -4.65
N LEU A 64 10.16 8.20 -5.35
CA LEU A 64 9.82 6.85 -4.93
C LEU A 64 10.68 5.85 -5.71
N ASP A 65 11.50 5.05 -5.02
CA ASP A 65 12.43 4.10 -5.64
C ASP A 65 11.86 2.68 -5.70
N ALA A 66 10.93 2.33 -4.81
CA ALA A 66 10.28 1.03 -4.78
C ALA A 66 8.81 1.13 -4.33
N LEU A 67 7.99 0.20 -4.84
CA LEU A 67 6.59 0.06 -4.49
C LEU A 67 6.26 -1.41 -4.21
N VAL A 68 5.71 -1.70 -3.04
CA VAL A 68 5.21 -3.03 -2.66
C VAL A 68 3.69 -2.95 -2.51
N LEU A 69 2.98 -3.58 -3.44
CA LEU A 69 1.51 -3.64 -3.44
C LEU A 69 1.06 -4.88 -2.68
N CYS A 70 0.77 -4.71 -1.39
CA CYS A 70 0.37 -5.79 -0.49
C CYS A 70 -0.96 -5.48 0.22
N HIS A 71 -1.88 -4.87 -0.53
CA HIS A 71 -3.23 -4.59 -0.08
C HIS A 71 -4.21 -5.54 -0.77
N ALA A 72 -5.33 -5.81 -0.10
CA ALA A 72 -6.45 -6.53 -0.67
C ALA A 72 -7.74 -5.80 -0.27
N HIS A 73 -8.71 -5.83 -1.16
CA HIS A 73 -10.08 -5.41 -0.86
C HIS A 73 -11.02 -6.47 -1.43
N ASP A 74 -12.21 -6.57 -0.83
CA ASP A 74 -13.23 -7.48 -1.31
C ASP A 74 -13.95 -6.87 -2.52
N VAL A 75 -14.28 -7.71 -3.49
CA VAL A 75 -15.04 -7.32 -4.69
C VAL A 75 -16.21 -8.26 -4.86
N GLU A 76 -17.41 -7.74 -4.62
CA GLU A 76 -18.62 -8.53 -4.81
C GLU A 76 -18.86 -8.70 -6.32
N SER A 77 -18.66 -9.92 -6.82
CA SER A 77 -18.95 -10.27 -8.20
C SER A 77 -20.38 -10.77 -8.31
N THR A 78 -21.13 -10.27 -9.29
CA THR A 78 -22.45 -10.85 -9.60
C THR A 78 -22.25 -12.33 -9.94
N PRO A 79 -22.94 -13.26 -9.27
CA PRO A 79 -22.83 -14.68 -9.58
C PRO A 79 -23.22 -14.91 -11.05
N ALA A 80 -22.49 -15.81 -11.72
CA ALA A 80 -22.85 -16.23 -13.06
C ALA A 80 -24.31 -16.72 -13.08
N PRO A 81 -25.07 -16.45 -14.15
CA PRO A 81 -26.44 -16.94 -14.24
C PRO A 81 -26.44 -18.46 -14.08
N ALA A 82 -27.40 -18.98 -13.29
CA ALA A 82 -27.57 -20.42 -13.14
C ALA A 82 -27.76 -21.06 -14.52
N ILE A 83 -26.94 -22.08 -14.84
CA ILE A 83 -27.14 -22.89 -16.04
C ILE A 83 -28.42 -23.72 -15.81
N PRO A 84 -29.39 -23.69 -16.74
CA PRO A 84 -30.66 -24.41 -16.60
C PRO A 84 -30.48 -25.92 -16.50
#